data_AF-A0A519ZJI7-F1
#
_entry.id   AF-A0A519ZJI7-F1
#
_cell.length_a   1.000
_cell.length_b   1.000
_cell.length_c   1.000
_cell.angle_alpha   90.00
_cell.angle_beta   90.00
_cell.angle_gamma   90.00
#
_symmetry.space_group_name_H-M   'P 1'
#
loop_
_entity.id
_entity.type
_entity.pdbx_description
1 polymer ?
#
loop_
_entity_poly.entity_id
_entity_poly.type
_entity_poly.pdbx_seq_one_letter_code
_entity_poly.pdbx_strand_id
1 'polypeptide(L)'
;MFSSLRARPNFLLVNALSLAAAGLLATGCTPRPTSAALAARHDYLVYIGTNVSGPQENTIYIYRLNSSTGALTAVSAQKGGAQP
;
A
#
# COMPACT_ATOMS: atom_id res chain seq x y z
N MET A 1 62.96 -21.27 -41.00
CA MET A 1 62.55 -20.22 -41.95
C MET A 1 61.03 -20.30 -42.10
N PHE A 2 60.32 -19.30 -41.58
CA PHE A 2 58.86 -18.98 -41.64
C PHE A 2 57.83 -20.03 -41.14
N SER A 3 57.18 -19.87 -39.97
CA SER A 3 56.11 -18.92 -39.55
C SER A 3 54.70 -19.26 -40.05
N SER A 4 53.81 -19.60 -39.12
CA SER A 4 52.42 -19.10 -39.08
C SER A 4 51.76 -19.43 -37.73
N LEU A 5 51.59 -18.39 -36.89
CA LEU A 5 50.85 -18.42 -35.64
C LEU A 5 49.35 -18.59 -35.95
N ARG A 6 48.72 -19.65 -35.41
CA ARG A 6 47.26 -19.78 -35.39
C ARG A 6 46.67 -18.71 -34.47
N ALA A 7 45.86 -17.84 -35.06
CA ALA A 7 44.97 -16.93 -34.36
C ALA A 7 44.05 -17.72 -33.41
N ARG A 8 44.11 -17.40 -32.10
CA ARG A 8 43.11 -17.83 -31.13
C ARG A 8 42.17 -16.65 -30.86
N PRO A 9 40.90 -16.70 -31.26
CA PRO A 9 39.95 -15.63 -30.95
C PRO A 9 39.66 -15.62 -29.45
N ASN A 10 39.86 -14.45 -28.86
CA ASN A 10 39.92 -14.19 -27.43
C ASN A 10 38.50 -14.22 -26.81
N PHE A 11 37.96 -15.42 -26.61
CA PHE A 11 36.65 -15.72 -26.00
C PHE A 11 36.44 -15.04 -24.62
N LEU A 12 37.54 -14.65 -23.97
CA LEU A 12 37.54 -14.03 -22.65
C LEU A 12 37.07 -12.56 -22.66
N LEU A 13 37.22 -11.84 -23.78
CA LEU A 13 36.77 -10.44 -23.88
C LEU A 13 35.24 -10.30 -24.04
N VAL A 14 34.58 -11.28 -24.66
CA VAL A 14 33.13 -11.26 -24.90
C VAL A 14 32.33 -11.52 -23.61
N ASN A 15 32.89 -12.35 -22.71
CA ASN A 15 32.24 -12.71 -21.45
C ASN A 15 32.34 -11.61 -20.36
N ALA A 16 33.35 -10.73 -20.43
CA ALA A 16 33.49 -9.63 -19.48
C ALA A 16 32.48 -8.49 -19.76
N LEU A 17 32.15 -8.25 -21.02
CA LEU A 17 31.22 -7.18 -21.40
C LEU A 17 29.75 -7.51 -21.04
N SER A 18 29.42 -8.78 -20.95
CA SER A 18 28.06 -9.27 -20.65
C SER A 18 27.69 -9.13 -19.18
N LEU A 19 28.66 -9.20 -18.25
CA LEU A 19 28.41 -8.98 -16.82
C LEU A 19 28.15 -7.51 -16.46
N ALA A 20 28.71 -6.56 -17.21
CA ALA A 20 28.55 -5.13 -16.92
C ALA A 20 27.15 -4.59 -17.29
N ALA A 21 26.45 -5.22 -18.22
CA ALA A 21 25.11 -4.79 -18.66
C ALA A 21 23.97 -5.26 -17.72
N ALA A 22 24.20 -6.30 -16.91
CA ALA A 22 23.17 -6.87 -16.03
C ALA A 22 22.92 -6.07 -14.74
N GLY A 23 23.82 -5.14 -14.38
CA GLY A 23 23.73 -4.37 -13.13
C GLY A 23 22.75 -3.20 -13.14
N LEU A 24 22.33 -2.72 -14.32
CA LEU A 24 21.53 -1.50 -14.46
C LEU A 24 20.01 -1.71 -14.37
N LEU A 25 19.52 -2.95 -14.23
CA LEU A 25 18.08 -3.26 -14.20
C LEU A 25 17.53 -3.54 -12.79
N ALA A 26 18.37 -3.54 -11.75
CA ALA A 26 17.95 -3.95 -10.39
C ALA A 26 17.54 -2.80 -9.45
N THR A 27 17.59 -1.54 -9.88
CA THR A 27 17.28 -0.36 -9.03
C THR A 27 15.80 0.06 -9.05
N GLY A 28 14.90 -0.72 -9.66
CA GLY A 28 13.48 -0.39 -9.79
C GLY A 28 12.53 -0.96 -8.73
N CYS A 29 13.00 -1.82 -7.82
CA CYS A 29 12.13 -2.46 -6.83
C CYS A 29 11.86 -1.54 -5.63
N THR A 30 11.01 -0.53 -5.81
CA THR A 30 10.29 0.02 -4.64
C THR A 30 9.37 -1.10 -4.12
N PRO A 31 9.49 -1.53 -2.86
CA PRO A 31 8.58 -2.52 -2.32
C PRO A 31 7.17 -1.93 -2.36
N ARG A 32 6.32 -2.49 -3.23
CA ARG A 32 4.90 -2.19 -3.24
C ARG A 32 4.37 -2.62 -1.87
N PRO A 33 3.70 -1.74 -1.11
CA PRO A 33 3.08 -2.15 0.15
C PRO A 33 2.18 -3.36 -0.16
N THR A 34 2.46 -4.47 0.51
CA THR A 34 1.70 -5.71 0.32
C THR A 34 0.26 -5.45 0.75
N SER A 35 -0.69 -6.10 0.11
CA SER A 35 -2.12 -5.94 0.41
C SER A 35 -2.45 -6.19 1.88
N ALA A 36 -1.63 -6.96 2.60
CA ALA A 36 -1.72 -7.17 4.04
C ALA A 36 -1.40 -5.90 4.87
N ALA A 37 -0.43 -5.08 4.44
CA ALA A 37 -0.10 -3.81 5.10
C ALA A 37 -1.17 -2.73 4.85
N LEU A 38 -1.80 -2.75 3.67
CA LEU A 38 -2.98 -1.93 3.37
C LEU A 38 -4.23 -2.40 4.13
N ALA A 39 -4.43 -3.72 4.25
CA ALA A 39 -5.54 -4.29 5.01
C ALA A 39 -5.47 -3.99 6.51
N ALA A 40 -4.25 -3.81 7.06
CA ALA A 40 -4.04 -3.47 8.46
C ALA A 40 -4.48 -2.05 8.84
N ARG A 41 -4.88 -1.20 7.87
CA ARG A 41 -5.20 0.21 8.12
C ARG A 41 -6.55 0.65 7.57
N HIS A 42 -7.55 -0.22 7.64
CA HIS A 42 -8.91 0.19 7.34
C HIS A 42 -9.47 1.06 8.48
N ASP A 43 -9.45 2.37 8.27
CA ASP A 43 -10.13 3.35 9.10
C ASP A 43 -11.59 3.43 8.66
N TYR A 44 -12.50 2.81 9.42
CA TYR A 44 -13.94 2.88 9.16
C TYR A 44 -14.61 3.91 10.06
N LEU A 45 -15.55 4.66 9.47
CA LEU A 45 -16.51 5.47 10.21
C LEU A 45 -17.86 4.76 10.23
N VAL A 46 -18.49 4.75 11.40
CA VAL A 46 -19.83 4.20 11.64
C VAL A 46 -20.77 5.35 11.96
N TYR A 47 -21.85 5.46 11.18
CA TYR A 47 -22.90 6.47 11.36
C TYR A 47 -24.12 5.78 11.96
N ILE A 48 -24.57 6.25 13.12
CA ILE A 48 -25.71 5.69 13.84
C ILE A 48 -26.80 6.76 13.91
N GLY A 49 -27.92 6.48 13.25
CA GLY A 49 -29.17 7.25 13.34
C GLY A 49 -30.04 6.74 14.48
N THR A 50 -30.50 7.62 15.36
CA THR A 50 -31.43 7.30 16.45
C THR A 50 -32.70 8.10 16.33
N ASN A 51 -33.85 7.45 16.46
CA ASN A 51 -35.14 8.15 16.56
C ASN A 51 -35.33 8.68 17.99
N VAL A 52 -35.40 9.99 18.14
CA VAL A 52 -35.67 10.66 19.42
C VAL A 52 -36.93 11.50 19.30
N SER A 53 -37.71 11.56 20.38
CA SER A 53 -39.01 12.27 20.39
C SER A 53 -38.88 13.78 20.62
N GLY A 54 -37.66 14.29 20.84
CA GLY A 54 -37.39 15.67 21.24
C GLY A 54 -36.65 16.48 20.17
N PRO A 55 -37.00 17.77 19.96
CA PRO A 55 -36.46 18.60 18.88
C PRO A 55 -35.03 19.12 19.14
N GLN A 56 -34.35 18.73 20.22
CA GLN A 56 -33.03 19.24 20.61
C GLN A 56 -31.94 18.18 20.76
N GLU A 57 -32.26 16.91 20.54
CA GLU A 57 -31.30 15.83 20.75
C GLU A 57 -30.44 15.57 19.51
N ASN A 58 -29.20 15.14 19.73
CA ASN A 58 -28.38 14.58 18.66
C ASN A 58 -29.01 13.27 18.21
N THR A 59 -29.14 13.08 16.91
CA THR A 59 -29.69 11.83 16.35
C THR A 59 -28.75 11.15 15.39
N ILE A 60 -27.65 11.79 15.01
CA ILE A 60 -26.61 11.21 14.17
C ILE A 60 -25.32 11.18 14.98
N TYR A 61 -24.83 9.99 15.29
CA TYR A 61 -23.59 9.77 16.01
C TYR A 61 -22.55 9.14 15.10
N ILE A 62 -21.33 9.67 15.12
CA ILE A 62 -20.22 9.20 14.29
C ILE A 62 -19.16 8.57 15.21
N TYR A 63 -18.77 7.35 14.88
CA TYR A 63 -17.73 6.60 15.58
C TYR A 63 -16.64 6.16 14.62
N ARG A 64 -15.43 6.02 15.14
CA ARG A 64 -14.35 5.28 14.48
C ARG A 64 -14.33 3.85 15.00
N LEU A 65 -14.35 2.88 14.09
CA LEU A 65 -14.25 1.46 14.41
C LEU A 65 -12.79 1.03 14.45
N ASN A 66 -12.37 0.42 15.55
CA ASN A 66 -11.17 -0.39 15.58
C ASN A 66 -11.49 -1.75 14.94
N SER A 67 -11.05 -1.99 13.71
CA SER A 67 -11.35 -3.20 12.95
C SER A 67 -10.74 -4.47 13.57
N SER A 68 -9.69 -4.35 14.37
CA SER A 68 -9.06 -5.49 15.05
C SER A 68 -9.81 -5.92 16.31
N THR A 69 -10.44 -4.98 17.03
CA THR A 69 -11.08 -5.27 18.33
C THR A 69 -12.60 -5.12 18.33
N GLY A 70 -13.18 -4.49 17.31
CA GLY A 70 -14.59 -4.13 17.26
C GLY A 70 -14.98 -2.91 18.12
N ALA A 71 -14.03 -2.30 18.83
CA ALA A 71 -14.32 -1.16 19.69
C ALA A 71 -14.69 0.10 18.88
N LEU A 72 -15.67 0.86 19.36
CA LEU A 72 -16.09 2.14 18.79
C LEU A 72 -15.55 3.30 19.64
N THR A 73 -14.88 4.26 18.98
CA THR A 73 -14.45 5.52 19.60
C THR A 73 -15.31 6.65 19.06
N ALA A 74 -15.92 7.45 19.95
CA ALA A 74 -16.74 8.58 19.53
C ALA A 74 -15.91 9.64 18.79
N VAL A 75 -16.46 10.15 17.68
CA VAL A 75 -15.85 11.22 16.87
C VAL A 75 -16.67 12.49 17.00
N SER A 76 -17.98 12.41 16.74
CA SER A 76 -18.88 13.55 16.85
C SER A 76 -20.34 13.09 17.00
N ALA A 77 -21.19 14.03 17.44
CA ALA A 77 -22.63 13.87 17.50
C ALA A 77 -23.27 15.10 16.87
N GLN A 78 -24.27 14.89 16.03
CA GLN A 78 -24.94 15.94 15.25
C GLN A 78 -26.44 15.86 15.47
N LYS A 79 -27.06 17.03 15.49
CA LYS A 79 -28.50 17.16 15.44
C LYS A 79 -28.98 16.71 14.06
N GLY A 80 -29.80 15.67 13.98
CA GLY A 80 -30.43 15.29 12.73
C GLY A 80 -31.72 16.05 12.47
N GLY A 81 -32.30 15.80 11.29
CA GLY A 81 -33.56 16.39 10.86
C GLY A 81 -34.78 15.69 11.46
N ALA A 82 -35.96 16.02 10.94
CA ALA A 82 -37.24 15.46 11.41
C ALA A 82 -37.33 13.92 11.26
N GLN A 83 -36.51 13.32 10.39
CA GLN A 83 -36.38 11.88 10.17
C GLN A 83 -34.90 11.56 9.95
N PRO A 84 -34.17 11.09 10.97
CA PRO A 84 -32.75 10.78 10.89
C PRO A 84 -32.45 9.45 10.21
#